data_AF-W2VX93-F1
#
_entry.id   AF-W2VX93-F1
#
_cell.length_a   1.000
_cell.length_b   1.000
_cell.length_c   1.000
_cell.angle_alpha   90.00
_cell.angle_beta   90.00
_cell.angle_gamma   90.00
#
_symmetry.space_group_name_H-M   'P 1'
#
loop_
_entity.id
_entity.type
_entity.pdbx_description
1 polymer ?
#
loop_
_entity_poly.entity_id
_entity_poly.type
_entity_poly.pdbx_seq_one_letter_code
_entity_poly.pdbx_strand_id
1 'polypeptide(L)'
;EREREREMLAGTPLSRLNKDQELMIAKWSDILRPCFGQARLDLGTRLVRRKMKEQLATAFCEATSFMVSLITVYESRSFNHSWITTTVMILNATNEEAAKSEFSQELEPLIQSWNDLVRYCDRCYPNWFGGISEMIKRIERAMSS
;
A
#
# COMPACT_ATOMS: atom_id res chain seq x y z
N GLU A 1 5.09 31.85 -0.52
CA GLU A 1 4.32 30.95 0.37
C GLU A 1 3.64 29.82 -0.39
N ARG A 2 2.78 30.11 -1.38
CA ARG A 2 2.16 29.12 -2.29
C ARG A 2 3.13 28.22 -3.07
N GLU A 3 4.38 28.64 -3.26
CA GLU A 3 5.42 27.88 -3.97
C GLU A 3 6.12 26.84 -3.07
N ARG A 4 6.26 27.14 -1.76
CA ARG A 4 6.79 26.19 -0.77
C ARG A 4 5.79 25.08 -0.43
N GLU A 5 4.50 25.38 -0.45
CA GLU A 5 3.45 24.37 -0.30
C GLU A 5 3.39 23.40 -1.49
N ARG A 6 3.67 23.89 -2.72
CA ARG A 6 3.83 23.01 -3.89
C ARG A 6 5.09 22.14 -3.80
N GLU A 7 6.19 22.65 -3.25
CA GLU A 7 7.40 21.85 -3.02
C GLU A 7 7.25 20.82 -1.88
N MET A 8 6.36 21.07 -0.90
CA MET A 8 6.02 20.06 0.11
C MET A 8 5.07 18.97 -0.40
N LEU A 9 4.24 19.28 -1.41
CA LEU A 9 3.30 18.33 -2.02
C LEU A 9 3.89 17.59 -3.24
N ALA A 10 5.03 18.06 -3.77
CA ALA A 10 5.82 17.33 -4.76
C ALA A 10 6.72 16.34 -4.01
N GLY A 11 6.30 15.07 -3.96
CA GLY A 11 7.09 13.97 -3.40
C GLY A 11 8.55 14.10 -3.85
N THR A 12 9.46 14.04 -2.87
CA THR A 12 10.90 14.24 -3.08
C THR A 12 11.37 13.38 -4.25
N PRO A 13 11.73 13.97 -5.41
CA PRO A 13 12.22 13.17 -6.52
C PRO A 13 13.47 12.42 -6.05
N LEU A 14 13.65 11.18 -6.49
CA LEU A 14 14.84 10.34 -6.20
C LEU A 14 16.17 11.11 -6.34
N SER A 15 16.21 12.17 -7.15
CA SER A 15 17.37 13.05 -7.34
C SER A 15 17.86 13.82 -6.11
N ARG A 16 17.18 13.74 -4.96
CA ARG A 16 17.61 14.38 -3.69
C ARG A 16 18.00 13.39 -2.58
N LEU A 17 17.91 12.09 -2.80
CA LEU A 17 18.29 11.11 -1.77
C LEU A 17 19.80 10.87 -1.78
N ASN A 18 20.40 10.74 -0.60
CA ASN A 18 21.79 10.30 -0.50
C ASN A 18 21.87 8.76 -0.59
N LYS A 19 23.07 8.23 -0.82
CA LYS A 19 23.29 6.78 -1.00
C LYS A 19 22.83 5.94 0.20
N ASP A 20 22.92 6.49 1.41
CA ASP A 20 22.50 5.78 2.62
C ASP A 20 20.97 5.68 2.68
N GLN A 21 20.25 6.72 2.27
CA GLN A 21 18.80 6.73 2.16
C GLN A 21 18.31 5.76 1.08
N GLU A 22 18.96 5.75 -0.09
CA GLU A 22 18.65 4.78 -1.16
C GLU A 22 18.84 3.34 -0.68
N LEU A 23 19.95 3.05 0.01
CA LEU A 23 20.23 1.73 0.56
C LEU A 23 19.21 1.31 1.62
N MET A 24 18.81 2.24 2.50
CA MET A 24 17.78 1.98 3.51
C MET A 24 16.42 1.69 2.89
N ILE A 25 16.03 2.46 1.87
CA ILE A 25 14.78 2.24 1.11
C ILE A 25 14.81 0.88 0.43
N ALA A 26 15.93 0.50 -0.19
CA ALA A 26 16.07 -0.81 -0.83
C ALA A 26 15.88 -1.95 0.20
N LYS A 27 16.60 -1.90 1.33
CA LYS A 27 16.48 -2.90 2.41
C LYS A 27 15.05 -3.05 2.92
N TRP A 28 14.39 -1.93 3.20
CA TRP A 28 13.00 -1.97 3.68
C TRP A 28 12.03 -2.47 2.61
N SER A 29 12.24 -2.08 1.34
CA SER A 29 11.42 -2.56 0.24
C SER A 29 11.53 -4.08 0.06
N ASP A 30 12.72 -4.64 0.26
CA ASP A 30 12.96 -6.09 0.17
C ASP A 30 12.31 -6.87 1.33
N ILE A 31 12.19 -6.26 2.51
CA ILE A 31 11.46 -6.85 3.65
C ILE A 31 9.95 -6.75 3.44
N LEU A 32 9.44 -5.58 3.03
CA LEU A 32 8.00 -5.32 2.97
C LEU A 32 7.31 -6.10 1.86
N ARG A 33 7.95 -6.26 0.70
CA ARG A 33 7.36 -6.91 -0.48
C ARG A 33 6.86 -8.34 -0.23
N PRO A 34 7.63 -9.25 0.42
CA PRO A 34 7.13 -10.57 0.79
C PRO A 34 6.25 -10.56 2.04
N CYS A 35 6.49 -9.68 3.01
CA CYS A 35 5.80 -9.72 4.30
C CYS A 35 4.39 -9.12 4.27
N PHE A 36 4.12 -8.16 3.39
CA PHE A 36 2.85 -7.41 3.42
C PHE A 36 1.62 -8.30 3.19
N GLY A 37 1.67 -9.21 2.21
CA GLY A 37 0.57 -10.14 1.94
C GLY A 37 0.27 -11.04 3.15
N GLN A 38 1.30 -11.54 3.82
CA GLN A 38 1.16 -12.35 5.02
C GLN A 38 0.61 -11.54 6.20
N ALA A 39 1.08 -10.30 6.38
CA ALA A 39 0.58 -9.40 7.42
C ALA A 39 -0.92 -9.10 7.23
N ARG A 40 -1.37 -8.88 5.99
CA ARG A 40 -2.79 -8.72 5.69
C ARG A 40 -3.60 -9.98 6.00
N LEU A 41 -3.11 -11.17 5.66
CA LEU A 41 -3.80 -12.43 5.98
C LEU A 41 -3.93 -12.65 7.49
N ASP A 42 -2.88 -12.32 8.26
CA ASP A 42 -2.90 -12.39 9.72
C ASP A 42 -3.89 -11.39 10.31
N LEU A 43 -3.90 -10.14 9.81
CA LEU A 43 -4.88 -9.13 10.18
C LEU A 43 -6.31 -9.62 9.97
N GLY A 44 -6.66 -10.07 8.76
CA GLY A 44 -8.01 -10.56 8.44
C GLY A 44 -8.40 -11.75 9.32
N THR A 45 -7.48 -12.68 9.54
CA THR A 45 -7.69 -13.83 10.44
C THR A 45 -7.98 -13.39 11.87
N ARG A 46 -7.26 -12.39 12.38
CA ARG A 46 -7.45 -11.86 13.74
C ARG A 46 -8.73 -11.06 13.89
N LEU A 47 -9.12 -10.29 12.87
CA LEU A 47 -10.40 -9.59 12.83
C LEU A 47 -11.56 -10.59 12.92
N VAL A 48 -11.56 -11.62 12.08
CA VAL A 48 -12.60 -12.66 12.07
C VAL A 48 -12.66 -13.42 13.40
N ARG A 49 -11.49 -13.77 13.96
CA ARG A 49 -11.40 -14.54 15.22
C ARG A 49 -11.57 -13.68 16.48
N ARG A 50 -11.76 -12.36 16.36
CA ARG A 50 -11.80 -11.40 17.48
C ARG A 50 -10.60 -11.54 18.42
N LYS A 51 -9.42 -11.75 17.83
CA LYS A 51 -8.11 -11.84 18.54
C LYS A 51 -7.22 -10.65 18.25
N MET A 52 -7.80 -9.60 17.69
CA MET A 52 -7.11 -8.38 17.33
C MET A 52 -6.92 -7.51 18.58
N LYS A 53 -5.88 -6.67 18.56
CA LYS A 53 -5.56 -5.70 19.62
C LYS A 53 -5.28 -4.35 18.96
N GLU A 54 -5.62 -3.26 19.63
CA GLU A 54 -5.38 -1.89 19.15
C GLU A 54 -3.93 -1.69 18.69
N GLN A 55 -2.96 -2.10 19.51
CA GLN A 55 -1.53 -2.02 19.18
C GLN A 55 -1.15 -2.70 17.87
N LEU A 56 -1.82 -3.81 17.51
CA LEU A 56 -1.57 -4.49 16.25
C LEU A 56 -2.22 -3.74 15.08
N ALA A 57 -3.36 -3.08 15.30
CA ALA A 57 -4.03 -2.28 14.29
C ALA A 57 -3.19 -1.04 13.97
N THR A 58 -2.72 -0.34 15.01
CA THR A 58 -1.80 0.78 14.89
C THR A 58 -0.52 0.39 14.16
N ALA A 59 0.13 -0.71 14.59
CA ALA A 59 1.36 -1.18 13.92
C ALA A 59 1.14 -1.53 12.44
N PHE A 60 -0.01 -2.10 12.10
CA PHE A 60 -0.36 -2.38 10.71
C PHE A 60 -0.57 -1.09 9.89
N CYS A 61 -1.25 -0.10 10.46
CA CYS A 61 -1.43 1.22 9.85
C CYS A 61 -0.08 1.91 9.61
N GLU A 62 0.81 1.92 10.60
CA GLU A 62 2.15 2.52 10.50
C GLU A 62 3.00 1.82 9.42
N ALA A 63 3.02 0.48 9.42
CA ALA A 63 3.76 -0.28 8.42
C ALA A 63 3.21 -0.04 6.99
N THR A 64 1.89 0.06 6.85
CA THR A 64 1.24 0.37 5.57
C THR A 64 1.57 1.77 5.11
N SER A 65 1.46 2.78 5.98
CA SER A 65 1.80 4.17 5.68
C SER A 65 3.25 4.33 5.26
N PHE A 66 4.17 3.64 5.95
CA PHE A 66 5.58 3.62 5.60
C PHE A 66 5.79 3.00 4.20
N MET A 67 5.19 1.84 3.93
CA MET A 67 5.27 1.17 2.63
C MET A 67 4.72 2.05 1.50
N VAL A 68 3.56 2.70 1.71
CA VAL A 68 2.99 3.63 0.73
C VAL A 68 3.89 4.84 0.52
N SER A 69 4.53 5.37 1.56
CA SER A 69 5.50 6.46 1.42
C SER A 69 6.71 6.06 0.57
N LEU A 70 7.23 4.83 0.74
CA LEU A 70 8.31 4.31 -0.11
C LEU A 70 7.93 4.27 -1.60
N ILE A 71 6.67 3.96 -1.91
CA ILE A 71 6.16 3.89 -3.28
C ILE A 71 5.87 5.27 -3.85
N THR A 72 5.21 6.12 -3.06
CA THR A 72 4.57 7.34 -3.59
C THR A 72 5.42 8.60 -3.46
N VAL A 73 6.18 8.72 -2.36
CA VAL A 73 7.04 9.88 -2.06
C VAL A 73 8.44 9.62 -2.59
N TYR A 74 9.00 8.45 -2.29
CA TYR A 74 10.36 8.10 -2.69
C TYR A 74 10.44 7.41 -4.05
N GLU A 75 9.29 7.09 -4.66
CA GLU A 75 9.19 6.42 -5.97
C GLU A 75 10.13 5.23 -6.12
N SER A 76 10.23 4.42 -5.05
CA SER A 76 11.15 3.28 -4.98
C SER A 76 10.92 2.31 -6.13
N ARG A 77 11.98 2.10 -6.93
CA ARG A 77 11.97 1.15 -8.06
C ARG A 77 11.90 -0.31 -7.63
N SER A 78 11.98 -0.59 -6.33
CA SER A 78 11.88 -1.93 -5.77
C SER A 78 10.47 -2.51 -5.92
N PHE A 79 9.43 -1.67 -6.01
CA PHE A 79 8.06 -2.13 -6.17
C PHE A 79 7.66 -2.07 -7.65
N ASN A 80 7.39 -3.23 -8.25
CA ASN A 80 6.91 -3.28 -9.63
C ASN A 80 5.42 -2.92 -9.72
N HIS A 81 4.99 -2.49 -10.90
CA HIS A 81 3.61 -2.05 -11.15
C HIS A 81 2.56 -3.11 -10.77
N SER A 82 2.77 -4.38 -11.10
CA SER A 82 1.84 -5.46 -10.73
C SER A 82 1.68 -5.63 -9.22
N TRP A 83 2.76 -5.43 -8.46
CA TRP A 83 2.72 -5.50 -7.01
C TRP A 83 1.97 -4.30 -6.43
N ILE A 84 2.26 -3.08 -6.91
CA ILE A 84 1.59 -1.86 -6.47
C ILE A 84 0.08 -1.95 -6.70
N THR A 85 -0.34 -2.33 -7.92
CA THR A 85 -1.76 -2.48 -8.27
C THR A 85 -2.47 -3.54 -7.43
N THR A 86 -1.83 -4.68 -7.20
CA THR A 86 -2.33 -5.72 -6.29
C THR A 86 -2.50 -5.17 -4.87
N THR A 87 -1.53 -4.39 -4.39
CA THR A 87 -1.57 -3.76 -3.06
C THR A 87 -2.73 -2.77 -2.93
N VAL A 88 -3.06 -2.00 -3.98
CA VAL A 88 -4.24 -1.13 -3.95
C VAL A 88 -5.53 -1.94 -3.74
N MET A 89 -5.67 -3.07 -4.43
CA MET A 89 -6.84 -3.94 -4.27
C MET A 89 -6.91 -4.56 -2.87
N ILE A 90 -5.77 -5.05 -2.36
CA ILE A 90 -5.67 -5.61 -1.02
C ILE A 90 -6.08 -4.57 0.03
N LEU A 91 -5.61 -3.34 -0.10
CA LEU A 91 -5.95 -2.25 0.81
C LEU A 91 -7.43 -1.86 0.72
N ASN A 92 -8.03 -1.85 -0.48
CA ASN A 92 -9.46 -1.62 -0.62
C ASN A 92 -10.28 -2.67 0.16
N ALA A 93 -9.99 -3.96 -0.07
CA ALA A 93 -10.67 -5.05 0.63
C ALA A 93 -10.43 -4.98 2.15
N THR A 94 -9.22 -4.62 2.57
CA THR A 94 -8.87 -4.46 3.99
C THR A 94 -9.66 -3.31 4.63
N ASN A 95 -9.85 -2.18 3.93
CA ASN A 95 -10.68 -1.06 4.40
C ASN A 95 -12.15 -1.48 4.56
N GLU A 96 -12.69 -2.26 3.62
CA GLU A 96 -14.06 -2.77 3.71
C GLU A 96 -14.26 -3.75 4.87
N GLU A 97 -13.27 -4.60 5.15
CA GLU A 97 -13.25 -5.49 6.31
C GLU A 97 -13.12 -4.70 7.62
N ALA A 98 -12.21 -3.73 7.66
CA ALA A 98 -11.95 -2.87 8.81
C ALA A 98 -13.18 -2.05 9.22
N ALA A 99 -13.90 -1.48 8.26
CA ALA A 99 -15.12 -0.70 8.49
C ALA A 99 -16.25 -1.50 9.16
N LYS A 100 -16.23 -2.84 9.03
CA LYS A 100 -17.20 -3.75 9.66
C LYS A 100 -16.73 -4.29 11.01
N SER A 101 -15.52 -3.94 11.43
CA SER A 101 -14.89 -4.44 12.64
C SER A 101 -15.04 -3.48 13.83
N GLU A 102 -14.81 -3.99 15.04
CA GLU A 102 -14.73 -3.18 16.25
C GLU A 102 -13.52 -2.21 16.25
N PHE A 103 -12.51 -2.47 15.40
CA PHE A 103 -11.29 -1.66 15.25
C PHE A 103 -11.38 -0.64 14.10
N SER A 104 -12.59 -0.25 13.71
CA SER A 104 -12.83 0.65 12.58
C SER A 104 -12.15 2.01 12.75
N GLN A 105 -12.03 2.50 13.99
CA GLN A 105 -11.36 3.77 14.28
C GLN A 105 -9.83 3.64 14.18
N GLU A 106 -9.26 2.57 14.73
CA GLU A 106 -7.80 2.33 14.72
C GLU A 106 -7.28 2.04 13.31
N LEU A 107 -8.13 1.45 12.46
CA LEU A 107 -7.81 1.10 11.07
C LEU A 107 -8.20 2.19 10.07
N GLU A 108 -8.89 3.26 10.48
CA GLU A 108 -9.22 4.41 9.63
C GLU A 108 -8.02 4.97 8.84
N PRO A 109 -6.79 5.07 9.39
CA PRO A 109 -5.64 5.61 8.66
C PRO A 109 -5.27 4.85 7.38
N LEU A 110 -5.72 3.60 7.22
CA LEU A 110 -5.54 2.82 5.99
C LEU A 110 -6.24 3.45 4.78
N ILE A 111 -7.31 4.23 5.00
CA ILE A 111 -8.04 4.94 3.93
C ILE A 111 -7.11 5.95 3.26
N GLN A 112 -6.34 6.72 4.05
CA GLN A 112 -5.40 7.69 3.50
C GLN A 112 -4.27 6.99 2.72
N SER A 113 -3.72 5.92 3.28
CA SER A 113 -2.69 5.11 2.60
C SER A 113 -3.19 4.56 1.25
N TRP A 114 -4.43 4.09 1.21
CA TRP A 114 -5.07 3.64 -0.02
C TRP A 114 -5.26 4.77 -1.04
N ASN A 115 -5.77 5.93 -0.60
CA ASN A 115 -5.97 7.11 -1.45
C ASN A 115 -4.67 7.57 -2.10
N ASP A 116 -3.58 7.61 -1.35
CA ASP A 116 -2.27 8.04 -1.87
C ASP A 116 -1.73 7.07 -2.92
N LEU A 117 -1.93 5.77 -2.70
CA LEU A 117 -1.52 4.74 -3.66
C LEU A 117 -2.36 4.79 -4.95
N VAL A 118 -3.68 5.03 -4.84
CA VAL A 118 -4.56 5.24 -6.01
C VAL A 118 -4.11 6.45 -6.81
N ARG A 119 -3.89 7.60 -6.16
CA ARG A 119 -3.40 8.82 -6.83
C ARG A 119 -2.06 8.60 -7.52
N TYR A 120 -1.17 7.85 -6.89
CA TYR A 120 0.11 7.48 -7.49
C TYR A 120 -0.10 6.63 -8.75
N CYS A 121 -0.97 5.61 -8.69
CA CYS A 121 -1.27 4.79 -9.86
C CYS A 121 -1.93 5.60 -10.98
N ASP A 122 -2.88 6.48 -10.68
CA ASP A 122 -3.51 7.34 -11.68
C ASP A 122 -2.51 8.27 -12.36
N ARG A 123 -1.50 8.74 -11.61
CA ARG A 123 -0.42 9.60 -12.12
C ARG A 123 0.58 8.83 -12.98
N CYS A 124 1.04 7.66 -12.52
CA CYS A 124 2.18 6.95 -13.11
C CYS A 124 1.78 5.83 -14.09
N TYR A 125 0.54 5.34 -14.00
CA TYR A 125 0.05 4.19 -14.76
C TYR A 125 -1.37 4.46 -15.32
N PRO A 126 -1.50 5.18 -16.44
CA PRO A 126 -2.80 5.45 -17.05
C PRO A 126 -3.58 4.16 -17.30
N ASN A 127 -4.86 4.13 -16.91
CA ASN A 127 -5.75 2.97 -17.04
C ASN A 127 -5.28 1.70 -16.30
N TRP A 128 -4.52 1.82 -15.21
CA TRP A 128 -4.05 0.68 -14.42
C TRP A 128 -5.16 -0.26 -13.96
N PHE A 129 -6.37 0.25 -13.69
CA PHE A 129 -7.57 -0.57 -13.43
C PHE A 129 -7.99 -1.47 -14.62
N GLY A 130 -7.78 -1.01 -15.85
CA GLY A 130 -8.08 -1.80 -17.05
C GLY A 130 -7.22 -3.05 -17.18
N GLY A 131 -5.93 -2.95 -16.80
CA GLY A 131 -5.01 -4.09 -16.74
C GLY A 131 -5.37 -5.12 -15.67
N ILE A 132 -5.96 -4.66 -14.56
CA ILE A 132 -6.41 -5.52 -13.46
C ILE A 132 -7.59 -6.40 -13.89
N SER A 133 -8.58 -5.87 -14.61
CA SER A 133 -9.72 -6.65 -15.08
C SER A 133 -9.26 -7.84 -15.94
N GLU A 134 -8.26 -7.64 -16.79
CA GLU A 134 -7.72 -8.72 -17.62
C GLU A 134 -6.88 -9.73 -16.82
N MET A 135 -6.17 -9.26 -15.79
CA MET A 135 -5.43 -10.13 -14.87
C MET A 135 -6.36 -11.01 -14.03
N ILE A 136 -7.43 -10.45 -13.46
CA ILE A 136 -8.46 -11.20 -12.72
C ILE A 136 -9.10 -12.25 -13.63
N LYS A 137 -9.53 -11.86 -14.84
CA LYS A 137 -10.09 -12.81 -15.82
C LYS A 137 -9.13 -13.93 -16.17
N ARG A 138 -7.81 -13.68 -16.20
CA ARG A 138 -6.80 -14.72 -16.43
C ARG A 138 -6.68 -15.69 -15.25
N ILE A 139 -6.73 -15.18 -14.02
CA ILE A 139 -6.70 -16.00 -12.80
C ILE A 139 -7.99 -16.85 -12.70
N GLU A 140 -9.16 -16.26 -12.92
CA GLU A 140 -10.45 -16.96 -12.93
C GLU A 140 -10.47 -18.09 -13.99
N ARG A 141 -9.94 -17.82 -15.18
CA ARG A 141 -9.77 -18.83 -16.24
C ARG A 141 -8.84 -19.96 -15.80
N ALA A 142 -7.73 -19.66 -15.13
CA ALA A 142 -6.76 -20.66 -14.66
C ALA A 142 -7.25 -21.48 -13.45
N MET A 143 -8.19 -20.96 -12.65
CA MET A 143 -8.82 -21.70 -11.56
C MET A 143 -10.02 -22.54 -12.01
N SER A 144 -10.56 -22.25 -13.20
CA SER A 144 -11.69 -22.98 -13.79
C SER A 144 -11.26 -24.11 -14.73
N SER A 145 -9.95 -24.29 -14.92
CA SER A 145 -9.30 -25.36 -15.70
C SER A 145 -8.67 -26.41 -14.78
#